data_AF-A0A3N5T116-F1
#
_entry.id   AF-A0A3N5T116-F1
#
_cell.length_a   1.000
_cell.length_b   1.000
_cell.length_c   1.000
_cell.angle_alpha   90.00
_cell.angle_beta   90.00
_cell.angle_gamma   90.00
#
_symmetry.space_group_name_H-M   'P 1'
#
loop_
_entity.id
_entity.type
_entity.pdbx_description
1 polymer ?
#
loop_
_entity_poly.entity_id
_entity_poly.type
_entity_poly.pdbx_seq_one_letter_code
_entity_poly.pdbx_strand_id
1 'polypeptide(L)'
;MDYLKRYAYLERACMRTLAGWLPGVPEWDAKNEFGLHIWESADAADHLRGRLRELRAHQPERNLSHGLEKVYKELDYAQNTAEVIATVYLVVKKGLLEAYRHHPDITWSEFDNPTVKVTETLIANTEKQVAWAEKFFPTIEANYPGWEAWRDTIAGLLAADGGVSGAE
;
A
#
# COMPACT_ATOMS: atom_id res chain seq x y z
N MET A 1 -17.27 -0.90 4.35
CA MET A 1 -17.07 0.37 3.61
C MET A 1 -15.80 1.10 4.03
N ASP A 2 -15.53 1.24 5.32
CA ASP A 2 -14.36 2.01 5.78
C ASP A 2 -13.02 1.37 5.36
N TYR A 3 -12.89 0.04 5.51
CA TYR A 3 -11.79 -0.77 4.96
C TYR A 3 -11.44 -0.42 3.50
N LEU A 4 -12.46 -0.35 2.64
CA LEU A 4 -12.26 -0.10 1.21
C LEU A 4 -11.72 1.30 0.92
N LYS A 5 -12.12 2.30 1.72
CA LYS A 5 -11.55 3.65 1.65
C LYS A 5 -10.07 3.64 2.04
N ARG A 6 -9.72 2.91 3.11
CA ARG A 6 -8.33 2.76 3.57
C ARG A 6 -7.46 2.10 2.50
N TYR A 7 -7.95 1.02 1.90
CA TYR A 7 -7.25 0.32 0.82
C TYR A 7 -6.98 1.26 -0.36
N ALA A 8 -8.02 1.95 -0.86
CA ALA A 8 -7.87 2.89 -1.98
C ALA A 8 -6.92 4.06 -1.66
N TYR A 9 -6.92 4.51 -0.41
CA TYR A 9 -6.08 5.59 0.06
C TYR A 9 -4.60 5.18 0.16
N LEU A 10 -4.33 3.98 0.69
CA LEU A 10 -2.98 3.42 0.81
C LEU A 10 -2.40 3.03 -0.56
N GLU A 11 -3.20 2.46 -1.47
CA GLU A 11 -2.76 2.22 -2.85
C GLU A 11 -2.35 3.52 -3.56
N ARG A 12 -3.13 4.59 -3.38
CA ARG A 12 -2.74 5.92 -3.88
C ARG A 12 -1.47 6.43 -3.21
N ALA A 13 -1.29 6.18 -1.90
CA ALA A 13 -0.08 6.57 -1.18
C ALA A 13 1.15 5.91 -1.81
N CYS A 14 1.11 4.59 -1.99
CA CYS A 14 2.17 3.82 -2.64
C CYS A 14 2.48 4.34 -4.04
N MET A 15 1.46 4.50 -4.89
CA MET A 15 1.61 5.06 -6.23
C MET A 15 2.35 6.41 -6.21
N ARG A 16 1.91 7.32 -5.33
CA ARG A 16 2.45 8.69 -5.26
C ARG A 16 3.89 8.71 -4.74
N THR A 17 4.17 7.97 -3.66
CA THR A 17 5.52 7.86 -3.11
C THR A 17 6.48 7.30 -4.15
N LEU A 18 6.12 6.20 -4.82
CA LEU A 18 6.96 5.61 -5.87
C LEU A 18 7.18 6.57 -7.04
N ALA A 19 6.13 7.27 -7.50
CA ALA A 19 6.25 8.24 -8.60
C ALA A 19 7.13 9.44 -8.24
N GLY A 20 7.06 9.93 -7.01
CA GLY A 20 7.93 11.00 -6.51
C GLY A 20 9.40 10.56 -6.40
N TRP A 21 9.63 9.32 -6.00
CA TRP A 21 10.98 8.77 -5.81
C TRP A 21 11.66 8.29 -7.10
N LEU A 22 10.89 7.83 -8.09
CA LEU A 22 11.39 7.22 -9.32
C LEU A 22 12.57 7.96 -10.01
N PRO A 23 12.59 9.31 -10.10
CA PRO A 23 13.72 10.01 -10.71
C PRO A 23 15.03 9.84 -9.94
N GLY A 24 14.97 9.71 -8.62
CA GLY A 24 16.11 9.69 -7.69
C GLY A 24 16.64 8.30 -7.34
N VAL A 25 15.98 7.22 -7.77
CA VAL A 25 16.42 5.84 -7.49
C VAL A 25 17.74 5.54 -8.23
N PRO A 26 18.84 5.24 -7.52
CA PRO A 26 20.12 4.92 -8.14
C PRO A 26 20.19 3.48 -8.67
N GLU A 27 19.46 2.53 -8.08
CA GLU A 27 19.43 1.13 -8.52
C GLU A 27 18.58 0.97 -9.79
N TRP A 28 19.23 0.57 -10.89
CA TRP A 28 18.56 0.38 -12.17
C TRP A 28 17.40 -0.62 -12.10
N ASP A 29 17.60 -1.76 -11.43
CA ASP A 29 16.57 -2.80 -11.32
C ASP A 29 15.36 -2.29 -10.53
N ALA A 30 15.58 -1.60 -9.41
CA ALA A 30 14.50 -0.98 -8.65
C ALA A 30 13.75 0.09 -9.45
N LYS A 31 14.48 0.89 -10.23
CA LYS A 31 13.89 1.93 -11.07
C LYS A 31 12.95 1.37 -12.14
N ASN A 32 13.30 0.25 -12.77
CA ASN A 32 12.42 -0.40 -13.75
C ASN A 32 11.14 -0.92 -13.10
N GLU A 33 11.27 -1.61 -11.96
CA GLU A 33 10.16 -2.23 -11.25
C GLU A 33 9.22 -1.18 -10.65
N PHE A 34 9.77 -0.09 -10.10
CA PHE A 34 8.97 1.04 -9.62
C PHE A 34 8.09 1.64 -10.72
N GLY A 35 8.60 1.73 -11.95
CA GLY A 35 7.83 2.21 -13.10
C GLY A 35 6.54 1.40 -13.33
N LEU A 36 6.64 0.07 -13.29
CA LEU A 36 5.49 -0.83 -13.41
C LEU A 36 4.58 -0.72 -12.18
N HIS A 37 5.15 -0.76 -10.98
CA HIS A 37 4.38 -0.78 -9.73
C HIS A 37 3.63 0.54 -9.45
N ILE A 38 4.10 1.66 -10.00
CA ILE A 38 3.33 2.93 -10.00
C ILE A 38 2.01 2.72 -10.73
N TRP A 39 2.05 2.19 -11.95
CA TRP A 39 0.84 1.95 -12.74
C TRP A 39 -0.08 0.94 -12.06
N GLU A 40 0.46 -0.17 -11.55
CA GLU A 40 -0.34 -1.19 -10.87
C GLU A 40 -0.99 -0.68 -9.59
N SER A 41 -0.30 0.19 -8.82
CA SER A 41 -0.88 0.83 -7.63
C SER A 41 -1.97 1.85 -8.00
N ALA A 42 -1.78 2.59 -9.10
CA ALA A 42 -2.80 3.49 -9.63
C ALA A 42 -4.06 2.73 -10.04
N ASP A 43 -3.88 1.63 -10.79
CA ASP A 43 -4.96 0.77 -11.25
C ASP A 43 -5.71 0.09 -10.09
N ALA A 44 -4.99 -0.38 -9.07
CA ALA A 44 -5.59 -0.89 -7.84
C ALA A 44 -6.44 0.18 -7.13
N ALA A 45 -5.90 1.41 -6.95
CA ALA A 45 -6.63 2.51 -6.35
C ALA A 45 -7.90 2.87 -7.15
N ASP A 46 -7.85 2.82 -8.48
CA ASP A 46 -8.97 3.13 -9.36
C ASP A 46 -10.06 2.05 -9.33
N HIS A 47 -9.69 0.76 -9.30
CA HIS A 47 -10.64 -0.33 -9.09
C HIS A 47 -11.39 -0.19 -7.76
N LEU A 48 -10.65 0.06 -6.67
CA LEU A 48 -11.23 0.26 -5.33
C LEU A 48 -12.14 1.49 -5.29
N ARG A 49 -11.74 2.61 -5.92
CA ARG A 49 -12.59 3.80 -6.05
C ARG A 49 -13.81 3.57 -6.93
N GLY A 50 -13.70 2.76 -7.99
CA GLY A 50 -14.83 2.29 -8.79
C GLY A 50 -15.88 1.66 -7.91
N ARG A 51 -15.47 0.67 -7.09
CA ARG A 51 -16.36 -0.01 -6.16
C ARG A 51 -16.95 0.93 -5.10
N LEU A 52 -16.16 1.84 -4.56
CA LEU A 52 -16.64 2.90 -3.65
C LEU A 52 -17.73 3.76 -4.30
N ARG A 53 -17.59 4.14 -5.57
CA ARG A 53 -18.62 4.90 -6.30
C ARG A 53 -19.91 4.10 -6.50
N GLU A 54 -19.80 2.81 -6.81
CA GLU A 54 -20.97 1.91 -6.91
C GLU A 54 -21.72 1.80 -5.57
N LEU A 55 -21.00 1.86 -4.45
CA LEU A 55 -21.53 1.94 -3.08
C LEU A 55 -21.97 3.36 -2.67
N ARG A 56 -22.04 4.31 -3.61
CA ARG A 56 -22.43 5.73 -3.41
C ARG A 56 -21.47 6.52 -2.48
N ALA A 57 -20.23 6.06 -2.37
CA ALA A 57 -19.14 6.73 -1.64
C ALA A 57 -18.38 7.73 -2.53
N HIS A 58 -19.03 8.82 -2.92
CA HIS A 58 -18.43 9.77 -3.88
C HIS A 58 -17.24 10.58 -3.34
N GLN A 59 -17.10 10.67 -2.01
CA GLN A 59 -15.98 11.35 -1.33
C GLN A 59 -15.29 10.37 -0.38
N PRO A 60 -14.56 9.37 -0.89
CA PRO A 60 -14.02 8.29 -0.08
C PRO A 60 -12.95 8.75 0.92
N GLU A 61 -12.33 9.91 0.68
CA GLU A 61 -11.31 10.50 1.56
C GLU A 61 -11.91 11.33 2.69
N ARG A 62 -13.22 11.56 2.68
CA ARG A 62 -13.88 12.29 3.76
C ARG A 62 -13.94 11.42 5.02
N ASN A 63 -13.55 12.02 6.15
CA ASN A 63 -13.51 11.41 7.47
C ASN A 63 -12.52 10.24 7.59
N LEU A 64 -11.40 10.27 6.84
CA LEU A 64 -10.27 9.41 7.17
C LEU A 64 -9.68 9.82 8.52
N SER A 65 -9.11 8.86 9.24
CA SER A 65 -8.44 9.13 10.51
C SER A 65 -7.17 9.94 10.29
N HIS A 66 -6.83 10.78 11.27
CA HIS A 66 -5.58 11.55 11.25
C HIS A 66 -4.34 10.66 11.23
N GLY A 67 -4.40 9.44 11.81
CA GLY A 67 -3.31 8.48 11.77
C GLY A 67 -3.02 8.02 10.34
N LEU A 68 -4.05 7.65 9.58
CA LEU A 68 -3.88 7.26 8.18
C LEU A 68 -3.42 8.42 7.29
N GLU A 69 -3.95 9.62 7.51
CA GLU A 69 -3.47 10.84 6.83
C GLU A 69 -1.98 11.09 7.12
N LYS A 70 -1.54 10.81 8.36
CA LYS A 70 -0.14 10.91 8.73
C LYS A 70 0.71 9.87 8.01
N VAL A 71 0.32 8.59 8.01
CA VAL A 71 1.02 7.54 7.23
C VAL A 71 1.24 7.97 5.78
N TYR A 72 0.18 8.48 5.13
CA TYR A 72 0.24 8.95 3.74
C TYR A 72 1.29 10.05 3.49
N LYS A 73 1.42 10.99 4.44
CA LYS A 73 2.39 12.09 4.35
C LYS A 73 3.80 11.60 4.67
N GLU A 74 3.95 10.82 5.74
CA GLU A 74 5.24 10.32 6.19
C GLU A 74 5.89 9.43 5.13
N LEU A 75 5.13 8.64 4.36
CA LEU A 75 5.70 7.85 3.25
C LEU A 75 6.52 8.67 2.23
N ASP A 76 6.25 9.96 2.03
CA ASP A 76 7.06 10.80 1.12
C ASP A 76 8.45 11.14 1.66
N TYR A 77 8.62 11.08 2.97
CA TYR A 77 9.85 11.49 3.64
C TYR A 77 10.86 10.36 3.74
N ALA A 78 10.65 9.22 3.08
CA ALA A 78 11.73 8.26 2.84
C ALA A 78 12.93 8.98 2.21
N GLN A 79 14.15 8.64 2.63
CA GLN A 79 15.41 9.32 2.30
C GLN A 79 16.33 8.50 1.38
N ASN A 80 16.03 7.21 1.17
CA ASN A 80 16.82 6.33 0.32
C ASN A 80 15.97 5.16 -0.21
N THR A 81 16.49 4.41 -1.17
CA THR A 81 15.80 3.27 -1.78
C THR A 81 15.41 2.20 -0.77
N ALA A 82 16.26 1.94 0.24
CA ALA A 82 15.96 0.94 1.25
C ALA A 82 14.73 1.34 2.09
N GLU A 83 14.65 2.61 2.51
CA GLU A 83 13.48 3.14 3.22
C GLU A 83 12.20 3.08 2.37
N VAL A 84 12.28 3.41 1.08
CA VAL A 84 11.13 3.29 0.17
C VAL A 84 10.69 1.83 0.08
N ILE A 85 11.62 0.89 -0.12
CA ILE A 85 11.26 -0.53 -0.25
C ILE A 85 10.69 -1.07 1.06
N ALA A 86 11.35 -0.80 2.18
CA ALA A 86 10.94 -1.27 3.50
C ALA A 86 9.55 -0.73 3.89
N THR A 87 9.24 0.53 3.59
CA THR A 87 7.97 1.15 3.97
C THR A 87 6.85 0.86 2.97
N VAL A 88 7.07 1.09 1.68
CA VAL A 88 6.04 0.89 0.66
C VAL A 88 5.71 -0.59 0.50
N TYR A 89 6.71 -1.45 0.36
CA TYR A 89 6.47 -2.86 0.03
C TYR A 89 6.35 -3.74 1.27
N LEU A 90 7.32 -3.64 2.19
CA LEU A 90 7.41 -4.57 3.32
C LEU A 90 6.48 -4.20 4.50
N VAL A 91 5.95 -2.97 4.51
CA VAL A 91 4.91 -2.55 5.47
C VAL A 91 3.56 -2.39 4.76
N VAL A 92 3.42 -1.42 3.86
CA VAL A 92 2.09 -1.05 3.34
C VAL A 92 1.53 -2.08 2.35
N LYS A 93 2.28 -2.47 1.31
CA LYS A 93 1.81 -3.47 0.33
C LYS A 93 1.65 -4.86 0.93
N LYS A 94 2.53 -5.25 1.84
CA LYS A 94 2.38 -6.50 2.59
C LYS A 94 1.11 -6.50 3.44
N GLY A 95 0.83 -5.42 4.16
CA GLY A 95 -0.43 -5.25 4.89
C GLY A 95 -1.65 -5.22 3.96
N LEU A 96 -1.56 -4.58 2.78
CA LEU A 96 -2.64 -4.60 1.78
C LEU A 96 -2.89 -6.01 1.25
N LEU A 97 -1.84 -6.78 0.96
CA LEU A 97 -1.96 -8.17 0.52
C LEU A 97 -2.69 -9.03 1.57
N GLU A 98 -2.31 -8.89 2.84
CA GLU A 98 -2.98 -9.56 3.95
C GLU A 98 -4.44 -9.10 4.06
N ALA A 99 -4.69 -7.80 4.00
CA ALA A 99 -6.04 -7.24 4.09
C ALA A 99 -6.95 -7.64 2.91
N TYR A 100 -6.40 -7.82 1.70
CA TYR A 100 -7.13 -8.34 0.54
C TYR A 100 -7.48 -9.83 0.71
N ARG A 101 -6.55 -10.62 1.23
CA ARG A 101 -6.77 -12.05 1.50
C ARG A 101 -7.82 -12.31 2.57
N HIS A 102 -7.81 -11.51 3.64
CA HIS A 102 -8.78 -11.64 4.73
C HIS A 102 -10.08 -10.86 4.49
N HIS A 103 -10.18 -10.10 3.38
CA HIS A 103 -11.39 -9.32 3.09
C HIS A 103 -12.69 -10.15 3.11
N PRO A 104 -12.73 -11.38 2.55
CA PRO A 104 -13.93 -12.22 2.60
C PRO A 104 -14.40 -12.56 4.02
N ASP A 105 -13.49 -12.60 5.00
CA ASP A 105 -13.76 -12.98 6.39
C ASP A 105 -14.32 -11.81 7.22
N ILE A 106 -13.97 -10.57 6.83
CA ILE A 106 -14.38 -9.35 7.54
C ILE A 106 -15.57 -8.64 6.89
N THR A 107 -15.94 -9.04 5.66
CA THR A 107 -17.13 -8.54 4.98
C THR A 107 -18.29 -9.51 5.08
N TRP A 108 -19.51 -9.03 4.81
CA TRP A 108 -20.68 -9.89 4.67
C TRP A 108 -20.67 -10.51 3.28
N SER A 109 -19.82 -11.53 3.07
CA SER A 109 -19.52 -12.09 1.75
C SER A 109 -20.75 -12.53 0.95
N GLU A 110 -21.81 -12.98 1.62
CA GLU A 110 -23.10 -13.32 0.98
C GLU A 110 -23.80 -12.12 0.33
N PHE A 111 -23.60 -10.91 0.85
CA PHE A 111 -24.25 -9.68 0.39
C PHE A 111 -23.29 -8.74 -0.36
N ASP A 112 -21.98 -8.82 -0.11
CA ASP A 112 -20.95 -7.96 -0.70
C ASP A 112 -19.90 -8.76 -1.51
N ASN A 113 -20.33 -9.85 -2.14
CA ASN A 113 -19.52 -10.62 -3.09
C ASN A 113 -18.86 -9.75 -4.18
N PRO A 114 -19.49 -8.68 -4.73
CA PRO A 114 -18.81 -7.81 -5.69
C PRO A 114 -17.53 -7.19 -5.14
N THR A 115 -17.49 -6.77 -3.87
CA THR A 115 -16.28 -6.19 -3.27
C THR A 115 -15.22 -7.26 -3.03
N VAL A 116 -15.62 -8.48 -2.63
CA VAL A 116 -14.72 -9.65 -2.57
C VAL A 116 -14.04 -9.90 -3.91
N LYS A 117 -14.81 -9.90 -5.01
CA LYS A 117 -14.26 -10.07 -6.36
C LYS A 117 -13.29 -8.96 -6.75
N VAL A 118 -13.57 -7.71 -6.39
CA VAL A 118 -12.63 -6.61 -6.61
C VAL A 118 -11.33 -6.81 -5.81
N THR A 119 -11.38 -7.23 -4.54
CA THR A 119 -10.16 -7.47 -3.77
C THR A 119 -9.37 -8.67 -4.28
N GLU A 120 -10.03 -9.75 -4.71
CA GLU A 120 -9.40 -10.94 -5.27
C GLU A 120 -8.55 -10.61 -6.51
N THR A 121 -9.03 -9.71 -7.39
CA THR A 121 -8.29 -9.33 -8.60
C THR A 121 -6.99 -8.58 -8.30
N LEU A 122 -6.87 -7.96 -7.12
CA LEU A 122 -5.67 -7.20 -6.72
C LEU A 122 -4.57 -8.07 -6.12
N ILE A 123 -4.90 -9.28 -5.64
CA ILE A 123 -3.98 -10.15 -4.89
C ILE A 123 -2.76 -10.52 -5.72
N ALA A 124 -2.95 -10.97 -6.97
CA ALA A 124 -1.86 -11.55 -7.76
C ALA A 124 -0.74 -10.54 -8.08
N ASN A 125 -1.10 -9.29 -8.40
CA ASN A 125 -0.09 -8.25 -8.65
C ASN A 125 0.56 -7.79 -7.36
N THR A 126 -0.23 -7.58 -6.30
CA THR A 126 0.30 -7.19 -4.97
C THR A 126 1.27 -8.26 -4.42
N GLU A 127 0.97 -9.54 -4.61
CA GLU A 127 1.86 -10.64 -4.23
C GLU A 127 3.18 -10.61 -5.01
N LYS A 128 3.16 -10.38 -6.33
CA LYS A 128 4.37 -10.23 -7.13
C LYS A 128 5.23 -9.05 -6.66
N GLN A 129 4.59 -7.91 -6.36
CA GLN A 129 5.27 -6.71 -5.84
C GLN A 129 5.99 -7.00 -4.52
N VAL A 130 5.29 -7.65 -3.58
CA VAL A 130 5.87 -8.01 -2.27
C VAL A 130 6.98 -9.04 -2.44
N ALA A 131 6.76 -10.10 -3.23
CA ALA A 131 7.77 -11.13 -3.46
C ALA A 131 9.02 -10.58 -4.16
N TRP A 132 8.85 -9.65 -5.09
CA TRP A 132 9.96 -8.93 -5.71
C TRP A 132 10.75 -8.16 -4.64
N ALA A 133 10.08 -7.38 -3.79
CA ALA A 133 10.71 -6.60 -2.75
C ALA A 133 11.46 -7.49 -1.74
N GLU A 134 10.84 -8.58 -1.27
CA GLU A 134 11.46 -9.54 -0.35
C GLU A 134 12.72 -10.18 -0.94
N LYS A 135 12.77 -10.38 -2.26
CA LYS A 135 13.95 -10.91 -2.96
C LYS A 135 15.02 -9.85 -3.22
N PHE A 136 14.62 -8.65 -3.63
CA PHE A 136 15.54 -7.59 -4.06
C PHE A 136 16.14 -6.83 -2.87
N PHE A 137 15.35 -6.56 -1.83
CA PHE A 137 15.76 -5.76 -0.68
C PHE A 137 17.07 -6.21 0.00
N PRO A 138 17.29 -7.51 0.29
CA PRO A 138 18.54 -7.99 0.88
C PRO A 138 19.80 -7.71 0.04
N THR A 139 19.64 -7.43 -1.25
CA THR A 139 20.78 -7.13 -2.14
C THR A 139 21.28 -5.70 -2.00
N ILE A 140 20.48 -4.80 -1.39
CA ILE A 140 20.81 -3.37 -1.28
C ILE A 140 20.80 -2.84 0.15
N GLU A 141 20.13 -3.50 1.09
CA GLU A 141 19.88 -2.96 2.44
C GLU A 141 21.17 -2.58 3.19
N ALA A 142 22.26 -3.35 2.98
CA ALA A 142 23.55 -3.10 3.60
C ALA A 142 24.20 -1.76 3.17
N ASN A 143 23.77 -1.18 2.05
CA ASN A 143 24.26 0.11 1.55
C ASN A 143 23.59 1.31 2.25
N TYR A 144 22.50 1.08 2.99
CA TYR A 144 21.63 2.13 3.53
C TYR A 144 21.36 1.92 5.02
N PRO A 145 22.37 2.04 5.92
CA PRO A 145 22.17 1.76 7.33
C PRO A 145 21.11 2.68 7.96
N GLY A 146 20.29 2.14 8.88
CA GLY A 146 19.31 2.91 9.63
C GLY A 146 17.90 2.95 9.02
N TRP A 147 17.68 2.26 7.90
CA TRP A 147 16.38 2.12 7.26
C TRP A 147 15.31 1.51 8.19
N GLU A 148 15.72 0.71 9.18
CA GLU A 148 14.84 0.02 10.13
C GLU A 148 14.04 1.01 10.97
N ALA A 149 14.67 2.10 11.42
CA ALA A 149 14.01 3.12 12.23
C ALA A 149 12.85 3.76 11.48
N TRP A 150 13.01 3.98 10.18
CA TRP A 150 11.95 4.52 9.34
C TRP A 150 10.85 3.50 9.05
N ARG A 151 11.21 2.25 8.74
CA ARG A 151 10.25 1.14 8.64
C ARG A 151 9.40 1.06 9.90
N ASP A 152 10.02 1.04 11.07
CA ASP A 152 9.35 0.88 12.36
C ASP A 152 8.46 2.08 12.69
N THR A 153 8.87 3.29 12.27
CA THR A 153 8.04 4.49 12.38
C THR A 153 6.75 4.34 11.56
N ILE A 154 6.85 3.97 10.28
CA ILE A 154 5.67 3.82 9.42
C ILE A 154 4.80 2.65 9.88
N ALA A 155 5.39 1.51 10.24
CA ALA A 155 4.67 0.37 10.77
C ALA A 155 3.93 0.71 12.06
N GLY A 156 4.59 1.43 12.98
CA GLY A 156 3.99 1.88 14.23
C GLY A 156 2.85 2.88 14.02
N LEU A 157 2.98 3.82 13.08
CA LEU A 157 1.91 4.75 12.72
C LEU A 157 0.69 4.04 12.13
N LEU A 158 0.92 3.06 11.26
CA LEU A 158 -0.15 2.28 10.64
C LEU A 158 -0.85 1.39 11.67
N ALA A 159 -0.09 0.69 12.52
CA ALA A 159 -0.62 -0.14 13.60
C ALA A 159 -1.41 0.68 14.62
N ALA A 160 -0.94 1.88 15.00
CA ALA A 160 -1.65 2.78 15.90
C ALA A 160 -2.99 3.28 15.33
N ASP A 161 -3.21 3.15 14.01
CA ASP A 161 -4.44 3.49 13.31
C ASP A 161 -5.28 2.24 12.95
N GLY A 162 -4.97 1.08 13.55
CA GLY A 162 -5.68 -0.18 13.35
C GLY A 162 -5.20 -1.00 12.16
N GLY A 163 -3.99 -0.73 11.67
CA GLY A 163 -3.41 -1.45 10.52
C GLY A 163 -4.02 -1.02 9.19
N VAL A 164 -3.87 -1.86 8.16
CA VAL A 164 -4.43 -1.53 6.82
C VAL A 164 -5.95 -1.59 6.84
N SER A 165 -6.51 -2.55 7.60
CA SER A 165 -7.94 -2.72 7.75
C SER A 165 -8.58 -1.69 8.69
N GLY A 166 -7.87 -1.20 9.71
CA GLY A 166 -8.46 -0.41 10.78
C GLY A 166 -9.05 -1.27 11.92
N ALA A 167 -8.76 -2.57 11.95
CA ALA A 167 -9.29 -3.53 12.91
C ALA A 167 -8.21 -4.38 13.62
N GLU A 168 -6.92 -4.09 13.41
CA GLU A 168 -5.77 -4.70 14.11
C GLU A 168 -5.48 -4.01 15.45
#